data_AF-A0A5M8PDQ5-F1
#
_entry.id   AF-A0A5M8PDQ5-F1
#
_cell.length_a   1.000
_cell.length_b   1.000
_cell.length_c   1.000
_cell.angle_alpha   90.00
_cell.angle_beta   90.00
_cell.angle_gamma   90.00
#
_symmetry.space_group_name_H-M   'P 1'
#
loop_
_entity.id
_entity.type
_entity.pdbx_description
1 polymer ?
#
loop_
_entity_poly.entity_id
_entity_poly.type
_entity_poly.pdbx_seq_one_letter_code
_entity_poly.pdbx_strand_id
1 'polypeptide(L)'
;MYAPFLRDSAIPFTMTLDYTMALAIQEWPAWAPFDGEKDRRAWLEVEGDAYKRAAHLFPWSDRTKQSLIKDYGVPEDKITVIGNAGQFRQPYEGPNPSAPPAALQRVGLGPAKGRYCAGGVPASETNNAGRDACDYRYSERDYRARRDLPRPPRASCRAGADAGVRSAARAGPLRAIRQFPGRRHELRRPLHCRRPGGMPEIVDHGVNGLVLEETTPDTLAEAIVSLLGPCAA
;
A
#
# COMPACT_ATOMS: atom_id res chain seq x y z
N MET A 1 10.24 -1.99 -12.08
CA MET A 1 10.66 -3.33 -12.51
C MET A 1 12.12 -3.55 -12.13
N TYR A 2 12.45 -4.67 -11.49
CA TYR A 2 13.84 -5.09 -11.25
C TYR A 2 14.09 -6.39 -12.01
N ALA A 3 14.61 -6.29 -13.22
CA ALA A 3 15.11 -7.44 -13.99
C ALA A 3 16.65 -7.40 -13.98
N PRO A 4 17.35 -8.51 -13.68
CA PRO A 4 18.81 -8.51 -13.64
C PRO A 4 19.42 -8.24 -15.03
N PHE A 5 18.67 -8.54 -16.10
CA PHE A 5 19.12 -8.37 -17.47
C PHE A 5 18.00 -7.73 -18.31
N LEU A 6 18.32 -6.58 -18.92
CA LEU A 6 17.43 -5.92 -19.90
C LEU A 6 17.47 -6.62 -21.26
N ARG A 7 18.58 -7.30 -21.58
CA ARG A 7 18.82 -8.03 -22.82
C ARG A 7 18.87 -9.54 -22.57
N ASP A 8 18.95 -10.31 -23.65
CA ASP A 8 19.12 -11.75 -23.57
C ASP A 8 20.32 -12.14 -22.70
N SER A 9 20.08 -13.13 -21.84
CA SER A 9 21.06 -13.69 -20.93
C SER A 9 20.86 -15.19 -20.90
N ALA A 10 21.95 -15.94 -20.96
CA ALA A 10 21.92 -17.40 -20.80
C ALA A 10 21.70 -17.81 -19.34
N ILE A 11 21.80 -16.87 -18.38
CA ILE A 11 21.66 -17.15 -16.96
C ILE A 11 20.17 -17.11 -16.60
N PRO A 12 19.56 -18.24 -16.17
CA PRO A 12 18.18 -18.23 -15.71
C PRO A 12 18.02 -17.35 -14.48
N PHE A 13 16.91 -16.63 -14.40
CA PHE A 13 16.60 -15.78 -13.26
C PHE A 13 15.13 -15.88 -12.87
N THR A 14 14.82 -15.56 -11.63
CA THR A 14 13.45 -15.50 -11.11
C THR A 14 13.14 -14.07 -10.65
N MET A 15 11.86 -13.70 -10.60
CA MET A 15 11.44 -12.37 -10.13
C MET A 15 10.38 -12.48 -9.04
N THR A 16 10.49 -11.66 -8.01
CA THR A 16 9.42 -11.43 -7.03
C THR A 16 8.69 -10.14 -7.39
N LEU A 17 7.36 -10.15 -7.42
CA LEU A 17 6.57 -9.03 -7.93
C LEU A 17 5.49 -8.63 -6.93
N ASP A 18 5.43 -7.35 -6.60
CA ASP A 18 4.37 -6.79 -5.77
C ASP A 18 3.24 -6.17 -6.59
N TYR A 19 3.53 -5.77 -7.83
CA TYR A 19 2.62 -5.11 -8.75
C TYR A 19 3.16 -5.09 -10.20
N THR A 20 2.30 -4.85 -11.19
CA THR A 20 2.69 -4.66 -12.61
C THR A 20 2.42 -3.23 -13.07
N MET A 21 3.06 -2.78 -14.15
CA MET A 21 2.76 -1.47 -14.71
C MET A 21 1.35 -1.41 -15.33
N ALA A 22 0.85 -2.50 -15.92
CA ALA A 22 -0.51 -2.58 -16.44
C ALA A 22 -1.55 -2.29 -15.35
N LEU A 23 -1.39 -2.91 -14.17
CA LEU A 23 -2.24 -2.61 -13.00
C LEU A 23 -2.07 -1.17 -12.52
N ALA A 24 -0.87 -0.60 -12.61
CA ALA A 24 -0.63 0.80 -12.23
C ALA A 24 -1.35 1.76 -13.18
N ILE A 25 -1.30 1.54 -14.49
CA ILE A 25 -2.02 2.34 -15.48
C ILE A 25 -3.53 2.30 -15.22
N GLN A 26 -4.09 1.12 -14.98
CA GLN A 26 -5.54 0.94 -14.82
C GLN A 26 -6.06 1.51 -13.49
N GLU A 27 -5.39 1.17 -12.38
CA GLU A 27 -5.92 1.46 -11.04
C GLU A 27 -5.39 2.79 -10.50
N TRP A 28 -4.26 3.25 -11.04
CA TRP A 28 -3.59 4.41 -10.51
C TRP A 28 -2.68 5.16 -11.50
N PRO A 29 -3.26 5.89 -12.47
CA PRO A 29 -2.50 6.54 -13.55
C PRO A 29 -1.38 7.48 -13.09
N ALA A 30 -1.52 8.13 -11.92
CA ALA A 30 -0.46 8.96 -11.34
C ALA A 30 0.85 8.20 -11.02
N TRP A 31 0.82 6.87 -11.04
CA TRP A 31 1.94 5.96 -10.86
C TRP A 31 2.54 5.43 -12.16
N ALA A 32 1.89 5.76 -13.26
CA ALA A 32 2.32 5.49 -14.62
C ALA A 32 2.45 6.82 -15.39
N PRO A 33 3.34 7.74 -14.95
CA PRO A 33 3.48 9.06 -15.57
C PRO A 33 4.25 8.93 -16.89
N PHE A 34 3.61 8.36 -17.91
CA PHE A 34 4.14 8.30 -19.26
C PHE A 34 3.80 9.60 -19.99
N ASP A 35 4.76 10.15 -20.73
CA ASP A 35 4.57 11.38 -21.50
C ASP A 35 3.61 11.17 -22.69
N GLY A 36 3.42 9.91 -23.11
CA GLY A 36 2.41 9.53 -24.09
C GLY A 36 2.32 8.03 -24.35
N GLU A 37 1.51 7.67 -25.35
CA GLU A 37 1.21 6.27 -25.70
C GLU A 37 2.46 5.47 -26.09
N LYS A 38 3.38 6.13 -26.80
CA LYS A 38 4.61 5.49 -27.28
C LYS A 38 5.46 5.00 -26.11
N ASP A 39 5.64 5.82 -25.09
CA ASP A 39 6.47 5.49 -23.92
C ASP A 39 5.79 4.45 -23.03
N ARG A 40 4.47 4.57 -22.88
CA ARG A 40 3.65 3.56 -22.21
C ARG A 40 3.82 2.18 -22.86
N ARG A 41 3.68 2.12 -24.18
CA ARG A 41 3.84 0.86 -24.93
C ARG A 41 5.26 0.32 -24.83
N ALA A 42 6.27 1.16 -25.00
CA ALA A 42 7.67 0.76 -24.87
C ALA A 42 7.97 0.18 -23.47
N TRP A 43 7.40 0.78 -22.42
CA TRP A 43 7.54 0.23 -21.06
C TRP A 43 6.87 -1.14 -20.93
N LEU A 44 5.62 -1.28 -21.38
CA LEU A 44 4.87 -2.53 -21.27
C LEU A 44 5.54 -3.67 -22.06
N GLU A 45 6.14 -3.35 -23.21
CA GLU A 45 6.91 -4.30 -24.01
C GLU A 45 8.16 -4.79 -23.27
N VAL A 46 9.01 -3.86 -22.79
CA VAL A 46 10.22 -4.21 -22.03
C VAL A 46 9.89 -4.97 -20.75
N GLU A 47 8.81 -4.59 -20.07
CA GLU A 47 8.34 -5.26 -18.87
C GLU A 47 7.82 -6.67 -19.16
N GLY A 48 7.02 -6.83 -20.22
CA GLY A 48 6.50 -8.12 -20.65
C GLY A 48 7.61 -9.08 -21.09
N ASP A 49 8.61 -8.59 -21.80
CA ASP A 49 9.76 -9.39 -22.22
C ASP A 49 10.57 -9.88 -21.01
N ALA A 50 10.76 -9.02 -20.00
CA ALA A 50 11.42 -9.42 -18.76
C ALA A 50 10.65 -10.56 -18.06
N TYR A 51 9.32 -10.48 -18.00
CA TYR A 51 8.49 -11.53 -17.40
C TYR A 51 8.53 -12.84 -18.19
N LYS A 52 8.47 -12.78 -19.52
CA LYS A 52 8.51 -13.97 -20.38
C LYS A 52 9.86 -14.68 -20.29
N ARG A 53 10.96 -13.94 -20.17
CA ARG A 53 12.32 -14.50 -20.02
C ARG A 53 12.62 -15.07 -18.64
N ALA A 54 11.97 -14.59 -17.58
CA ALA A 54 12.17 -15.14 -16.25
C ALA A 54 11.87 -16.65 -16.26
N ALA A 55 12.71 -17.46 -15.60
CA ALA A 55 12.49 -18.89 -15.45
C ALA A 55 11.21 -19.17 -14.63
N HIS A 56 10.99 -18.36 -13.59
CA HIS A 56 9.79 -18.42 -12.74
C HIS A 56 9.46 -17.05 -12.13
N LEU A 57 8.18 -16.81 -11.87
CA LEU A 57 7.68 -15.57 -11.26
C LEU A 57 7.00 -15.87 -9.92
N PHE A 58 7.28 -15.01 -8.94
CA PHE A 58 6.74 -15.09 -7.58
C PHE A 58 5.97 -13.82 -7.22
N PRO A 59 4.77 -13.59 -7.80
CA PRO A 59 3.92 -12.48 -7.42
C PRO A 59 3.44 -12.61 -5.97
N TRP A 60 3.18 -11.48 -5.31
CA TRP A 60 2.68 -11.47 -3.93
C TRP A 60 1.16 -11.57 -3.80
N SER A 61 0.43 -11.54 -4.91
CA SER A 61 -1.02 -11.59 -4.94
C SER A 61 -1.55 -12.30 -6.17
N ASP A 62 -2.74 -12.87 -6.04
CA ASP A 62 -3.48 -13.41 -7.19
C ASP A 62 -3.81 -12.31 -8.19
N ARG A 63 -4.08 -11.08 -7.72
CA ARG A 63 -4.27 -9.93 -8.62
C ARG A 63 -3.06 -9.68 -9.53
N THR A 64 -1.85 -9.69 -8.98
CA THR A 64 -0.61 -9.57 -9.78
C THR A 64 -0.44 -10.75 -10.73
N LYS A 65 -0.73 -11.98 -10.29
CA LYS A 65 -0.74 -13.17 -11.17
C LYS A 65 -1.71 -12.99 -12.35
N GLN A 66 -2.93 -12.52 -12.10
CA GLN A 66 -3.93 -12.30 -13.15
C GLN A 66 -3.47 -11.26 -14.17
N SER A 67 -2.81 -10.19 -13.71
CA SER A 67 -2.22 -9.20 -14.63
C SER A 67 -1.11 -9.80 -15.48
N LEU A 68 -0.21 -10.60 -14.90
CA LEU A 68 0.86 -11.28 -15.66
C LEU A 68 0.29 -12.17 -16.77
N ILE A 69 -0.79 -12.90 -16.50
CA ILE A 69 -1.45 -13.76 -17.49
C ILE A 69 -2.16 -12.90 -18.54
N LYS A 70 -3.04 -11.98 -18.12
CA LYS A 70 -3.96 -11.26 -19.02
C LYS A 70 -3.26 -10.15 -19.82
N ASP A 71 -2.43 -9.35 -19.16
CA ASP A 71 -1.85 -8.15 -19.76
C ASP A 71 -0.51 -8.45 -20.47
N TYR A 72 0.21 -9.50 -20.04
CA TYR A 72 1.55 -9.82 -20.57
C TYR A 72 1.65 -11.19 -21.25
N GLY A 73 0.61 -12.03 -21.16
CA GLY A 73 0.60 -13.35 -21.79
C GLY A 73 1.61 -14.33 -21.18
N VAL A 74 1.92 -14.19 -19.88
CA VAL A 74 2.82 -15.13 -19.19
C VAL A 74 2.07 -16.45 -18.93
N PRO A 75 2.65 -17.61 -19.28
CA PRO A 75 2.07 -18.91 -18.96
C PRO A 75 1.83 -19.10 -17.45
N GLU A 76 0.68 -19.65 -17.08
CA GLU A 76 0.28 -19.80 -15.67
C GLU A 76 1.22 -20.71 -14.88
N ASP A 77 1.75 -21.76 -15.52
CA ASP A 77 2.68 -22.73 -14.93
C ASP A 77 4.04 -22.13 -14.53
N LYS A 78 4.38 -20.94 -15.06
CA LYS A 78 5.57 -20.16 -14.66
C LYS A 78 5.35 -19.26 -13.43
N ILE A 79 4.17 -19.28 -12.83
CA ILE A 79 3.78 -18.31 -11.80
C ILE A 79 3.38 -19.03 -10.50
N THR A 80 4.04 -18.70 -9.39
CA THR A 80 3.64 -19.15 -8.05
C THR A 80 3.38 -17.94 -7.16
N VAL A 81 2.13 -17.75 -6.74
CA VAL A 81 1.81 -16.71 -5.77
C VAL A 81 2.45 -17.06 -4.43
N ILE A 82 3.23 -16.12 -3.88
CA ILE A 82 3.85 -16.25 -2.56
C ILE A 82 3.31 -15.17 -1.63
N GLY A 83 3.14 -15.50 -0.35
CA GLY A 83 2.83 -14.47 0.65
C GLY A 83 4.03 -13.56 0.90
N ASN A 84 3.80 -12.26 1.10
CA ASN A 84 4.80 -11.37 1.68
C ASN A 84 4.36 -10.88 3.06
N ALA A 85 5.21 -11.12 4.07
CA ALA A 85 4.99 -10.68 5.42
C ALA A 85 6.18 -9.86 5.93
N GLY A 86 5.90 -8.86 6.76
CA GLY A 86 6.96 -8.19 7.50
C GLY A 86 7.66 -9.17 8.45
N GLN A 87 8.97 -8.99 8.66
CA GLN A 87 9.70 -9.77 9.65
C GLN A 87 9.25 -9.37 11.06
N PHE A 88 8.38 -10.18 11.67
CA PHE A 88 7.98 -10.05 13.07
C PHE A 88 8.59 -11.21 13.84
N ARG A 89 9.77 -11.01 14.44
CA ARG A 89 10.28 -11.98 15.43
C ARG A 89 9.36 -12.02 16.65
N GLN A 90 8.87 -10.85 17.08
CA GLN A 90 7.78 -10.67 18.04
C GLN A 90 7.01 -9.39 17.66
N PRO A 91 5.66 -9.37 17.76
CA PRO A 91 4.91 -8.12 17.78
C PRO A 91 5.44 -7.23 18.90
N TYR A 92 5.55 -5.92 18.67
CA TYR A 92 5.85 -5.00 19.76
C TYR A 92 4.58 -4.83 20.61
N GLU A 93 4.66 -5.20 21.87
CA GLU A 93 3.55 -5.17 22.83
C GLU A 93 3.66 -4.03 23.84
N GLY A 94 4.77 -3.29 23.84
CA GLY A 94 4.98 -2.19 24.77
C GLY A 94 4.03 -1.00 24.54
N PRO A 95 3.83 -0.13 25.54
CA PRO A 95 3.23 1.17 25.31
C PRO A 95 4.14 1.97 24.38
N ASN A 96 3.58 2.61 23.35
CA ASN A 96 4.36 3.54 22.57
C ASN A 96 4.60 4.81 23.39
N PRO A 97 5.85 5.07 23.81
CA PRO A 97 6.16 6.23 24.64
C PRO A 97 5.92 7.56 23.91
N SER A 98 5.70 7.51 22.59
CA SER A 98 5.57 8.69 21.75
C SER A 98 4.14 9.00 21.29
N ALA A 99 3.14 8.15 21.55
CA ALA A 99 1.79 8.44 21.08
C ALA A 99 0.94 9.17 22.14
N PRO A 100 0.22 10.23 21.75
CA PRO A 100 -0.87 10.73 22.58
C PRO A 100 -1.99 9.69 22.66
N PRO A 101 -2.80 9.69 23.73
CA PRO A 101 -3.99 8.83 23.83
C PRO A 101 -4.94 9.16 22.68
N ALA A 102 -5.50 8.14 21.99
CA ALA A 102 -6.40 8.28 20.83
C ALA A 102 -5.74 8.81 19.54
N ALA A 103 -4.58 8.28 19.16
CA ALA A 103 -3.89 8.73 17.94
C ALA A 103 -4.24 7.86 16.71
N LEU A 104 -4.86 8.46 15.69
CA LEU A 104 -4.91 7.87 14.34
C LEU A 104 -3.55 8.02 13.68
N GLN A 105 -2.87 6.91 13.36
CA GLN A 105 -1.59 6.98 12.67
C GLN A 105 -1.71 6.66 11.19
N ARG A 106 -1.34 7.64 10.38
CA ARG A 106 -1.13 7.47 8.94
C ARG A 106 0.32 7.10 8.67
N VAL A 107 0.55 5.97 8.00
CA VAL A 107 1.92 5.50 7.70
C VAL A 107 2.33 5.77 6.25
N GLY A 108 3.11 6.83 6.07
CA GLY A 108 3.80 7.20 4.84
C GLY A 108 3.19 8.41 4.16
N LEU A 109 4.01 9.43 3.95
CA LEU A 109 3.66 10.65 3.23
C LEU A 109 4.36 10.62 1.87
N GLY A 110 3.58 10.62 0.80
CA GLY A 110 4.06 10.82 -0.56
C GLY A 110 2.93 11.46 -1.37
N PRO A 111 3.20 12.23 -2.43
CA PRO A 111 2.17 12.89 -3.24
C PRO A 111 1.13 11.88 -3.76
N ALA A 112 1.63 10.70 -4.11
CA ALA A 112 0.89 9.49 -4.44
C ALA A 112 -0.05 8.95 -3.32
N LYS A 113 0.31 9.09 -2.04
CA LYS A 113 -0.50 8.55 -0.93
C LYS A 113 -1.67 9.46 -0.54
N GLY A 114 -2.05 10.40 -1.39
CA GLY A 114 -3.14 11.37 -1.21
C GLY A 114 -2.82 12.43 -0.16
N ARG A 115 -2.40 13.63 -0.56
CA ARG A 115 -2.66 14.82 0.25
C ARG A 115 -4.08 15.27 -0.08
N TYR A 116 -5.08 14.63 0.50
CA TYR A 116 -6.40 15.25 0.54
C TYR A 116 -6.36 16.29 1.64
N CYS A 117 -6.20 17.55 1.25
CA CYS A 117 -6.70 18.66 2.05
C CYS A 117 -8.22 18.52 2.04
N ALA A 118 -8.85 18.54 3.21
CA ALA A 118 -10.31 18.63 3.31
C ALA A 118 -10.72 19.92 2.57
N GLY A 119 -11.31 19.81 1.37
CA GLY A 119 -11.61 20.98 0.54
C GLY A 119 -11.78 20.76 -0.97
N GLY A 120 -11.62 19.55 -1.52
CA GLY A 120 -12.18 19.22 -2.84
C GLY A 120 -11.59 19.93 -4.08
N VAL A 121 -10.31 20.32 -4.10
CA VAL A 121 -9.68 20.83 -5.34
C VAL A 121 -8.85 19.72 -6.02
N PRO A 122 -9.06 19.44 -7.32
CA PRO A 122 -8.30 18.42 -8.05
C PRO A 122 -6.84 18.83 -8.27
N ALA A 123 -5.94 17.82 -8.26
CA ALA A 123 -4.49 18.01 -8.31
C ALA A 123 -3.93 18.53 -9.66
N SER A 124 -4.77 18.76 -10.67
CA SER A 124 -4.36 19.18 -12.02
C SER A 124 -4.04 20.67 -12.15
N GLU A 125 -4.35 21.51 -11.17
CA GLU A 125 -4.18 22.97 -11.26
C GLU A 125 -3.00 23.56 -10.45
N THR A 126 -2.09 22.73 -9.92
CA THR A 126 -0.94 23.23 -9.13
C THR A 126 0.39 23.04 -9.85
N ASN A 127 0.58 23.77 -10.94
CA ASN A 127 1.93 24.03 -11.45
C ASN A 127 2.60 25.12 -10.56
N ASN A 128 3.59 24.69 -9.79
CA ASN A 128 4.69 25.50 -9.22
C ASN A 128 4.41 26.73 -8.34
N ALA A 129 3.23 26.90 -7.75
CA ALA A 129 2.99 27.89 -6.69
C ALA A 129 2.16 27.32 -5.52
N GLY A 130 2.69 26.30 -4.85
CA GLY A 130 1.99 25.58 -3.77
C GLY A 130 2.61 25.72 -2.39
N ARG A 131 3.15 26.90 -2.02
CA ARG A 131 3.65 27.13 -0.64
C ARG A 131 2.65 27.81 0.28
N ASP A 132 1.67 28.57 -0.23
CA ASP A 132 0.88 29.46 0.64
C ASP A 132 -0.65 29.24 0.63
N ALA A 133 -1.17 28.18 0.01
CA ALA A 133 -2.63 27.99 -0.10
C ALA A 133 -3.13 26.74 0.67
N CYS A 134 -3.04 26.77 2.00
CA CYS A 134 -3.77 25.87 2.89
C CYS A 134 -4.07 26.60 4.20
N ASP A 135 -4.88 27.66 4.14
CA ASP A 135 -5.39 28.34 5.33
C ASP A 135 -6.86 27.96 5.54
N TYR A 136 -7.07 26.83 6.23
CA TYR A 136 -8.35 26.47 6.84
C TYR A 136 -8.09 26.20 8.32
N ARG A 137 -8.84 26.88 9.18
CA ARG A 137 -8.73 26.83 10.64
C ARG A 137 -9.18 25.48 11.20
N TYR A 138 -8.27 24.51 11.24
CA TYR A 138 -8.18 23.62 12.40
C TYR A 138 -7.22 24.26 13.40
N SER A 139 -7.52 24.18 14.69
CA SER A 139 -6.59 24.68 15.69
C SER A 139 -5.26 23.91 15.55
N GLU A 140 -4.11 24.59 15.60
CA GLU A 140 -2.78 23.95 15.57
C GLU A 140 -2.58 22.86 16.64
N ARG A 141 -3.51 22.72 17.58
CA ARG A 141 -3.47 21.69 18.63
C ARG A 141 -3.74 20.28 18.09
N ASP A 142 -4.50 20.13 16.99
CA ASP A 142 -5.07 18.83 16.61
C ASP A 142 -4.24 18.06 15.57
N TYR A 143 -3.29 18.71 14.89
CA TYR A 143 -2.45 18.08 13.86
C TYR A 143 -0.97 18.42 14.05
N ARG A 144 -0.16 17.44 14.50
CA ARG A 144 1.30 17.59 14.67
C ARG A 144 2.08 16.78 13.64
N ALA A 145 2.68 17.47 12.66
CA ALA A 145 3.67 16.87 11.78
C ALA A 145 5.03 16.75 12.50
N ARG A 146 5.54 15.53 12.70
CA ARG A 146 6.87 15.31 13.29
C ARG A 146 7.95 15.50 12.23
N ARG A 147 8.49 16.72 12.12
CA ARG A 147 9.60 17.03 11.21
C ARG A 147 10.98 16.90 11.86
N ASP A 148 11.09 17.14 13.17
CA ASP A 148 12.41 17.43 13.78
C ASP A 148 12.82 16.55 14.99
N LEU A 149 12.27 15.34 15.12
CA LEU A 149 12.70 14.41 16.19
C LEU A 149 13.76 13.41 15.67
N PRO A 150 14.80 13.08 16.47
CA PRO A 150 15.76 12.03 16.13
C PRO A 150 15.01 10.72 15.88
N ARG A 151 15.31 10.02 14.78
CA ARG A 151 14.58 8.81 14.35
C ARG A 151 14.71 7.70 15.43
N PRO A 152 13.66 7.36 16.18
CA PRO A 152 13.70 6.18 17.04
C PRO A 152 13.60 4.90 16.16
N PRO A 153 13.84 3.70 16.72
CA PRO A 153 13.63 2.45 15.99
C PRO A 153 12.21 2.40 15.41
N ARG A 154 12.05 2.10 14.12
CA ARG A 154 10.74 2.15 13.41
C ARG A 154 9.60 1.35 14.08
N ALA A 155 9.92 0.40 14.95
CA ALA A 155 8.97 -0.36 15.75
C ALA A 155 8.23 0.52 16.79
N SER A 156 8.92 1.48 17.42
CA SER A 156 8.33 2.30 18.50
C SER A 156 7.27 3.26 17.99
N CYS A 157 7.46 3.88 16.82
CA CYS A 157 6.49 4.83 16.28
C CYS A 157 5.08 4.25 16.09
N ARG A 158 4.95 2.93 15.85
CA ARG A 158 3.67 2.31 15.47
C ARG A 158 2.83 1.81 16.64
N ALA A 159 3.46 1.58 17.77
CA ALA A 159 2.83 0.88 18.88
C ALA A 159 1.78 1.70 19.65
N GLY A 160 1.52 2.94 19.24
CA GLY A 160 0.68 3.87 20.02
C GLY A 160 -0.49 4.45 19.28
N ALA A 161 -0.72 3.98 18.06
CA ALA A 161 -1.90 4.36 17.33
C ALA A 161 -3.04 3.40 17.67
N ASP A 162 -4.20 3.89 18.09
CA ASP A 162 -5.35 3.03 18.41
C ASP A 162 -5.96 2.43 17.12
N ALA A 163 -5.84 3.16 16.01
CA ALA A 163 -6.12 2.68 14.67
C ALA A 163 -5.05 3.11 13.67
N GLY A 164 -4.81 2.28 12.65
CA GLY A 164 -3.87 2.55 11.56
C GLY A 164 -4.60 2.77 10.25
N VAL A 165 -4.53 3.99 9.69
CA VAL A 165 -5.08 4.26 8.36
C VAL A 165 -3.99 4.13 7.31
N ARG A 166 -4.21 3.21 6.37
CA ARG A 166 -3.44 3.12 5.13
C ARG A 166 -4.35 3.44 3.95
N SER A 167 -4.29 4.69 3.51
CA SER A 167 -4.54 5.00 2.11
C SER A 167 -3.33 4.51 1.32
N ALA A 168 -3.32 3.20 1.06
CA ALA A 168 -2.28 2.55 0.28
C ALA A 168 -2.66 2.68 -1.19
N ALA A 169 -2.14 3.72 -1.77
CA ALA A 169 -1.86 3.70 -3.17
C ALA A 169 -0.48 2.98 -3.34
N ARG A 170 0.52 3.33 -2.50
CA ARG A 170 1.93 2.87 -2.59
C ARG A 170 2.29 1.46 -2.06
N ALA A 171 1.38 0.52 -1.86
CA ALA A 171 1.74 -0.75 -1.19
C ALA A 171 1.14 -1.98 -1.87
N GLY A 172 2.02 -2.79 -2.48
CA GLY A 172 1.76 -4.22 -2.56
C GLY A 172 1.52 -4.81 -1.16
N PRO A 173 0.96 -6.03 -1.10
CA PRO A 173 0.61 -6.75 0.12
C PRO A 173 1.74 -6.71 1.17
N LEU A 174 1.67 -5.74 2.07
CA LEU A 174 2.55 -5.64 3.23
C LEU A 174 1.68 -5.74 4.47
N ARG A 175 1.72 -6.93 5.06
CA ARG A 175 1.30 -7.35 6.41
C ARG A 175 -0.07 -8.03 6.48
N ALA A 176 -0.08 -9.36 6.33
CA ALA A 176 -0.62 -10.27 7.35
C ALA A 176 -0.14 -11.70 7.06
N ILE A 177 0.00 -12.45 8.16
CA ILE A 177 0.01 -13.92 8.27
C ILE A 177 1.24 -14.68 7.76
N ARG A 178 1.90 -15.30 8.74
CA ARG A 178 2.70 -16.52 8.63
C ARG A 178 1.71 -17.67 8.73
N GLN A 179 1.49 -18.46 7.67
CA GLN A 179 0.73 -19.71 7.81
C GLN A 179 1.63 -20.76 8.48
N PHE A 180 1.39 -21.01 9.77
CA PHE A 180 1.66 -22.29 10.41
C PHE A 180 0.29 -22.90 10.75
N PRO A 181 0.04 -24.19 10.47
CA PRO A 181 -1.18 -24.83 10.94
C PRO A 181 -1.18 -24.81 12.48
N GLY A 182 -2.17 -24.13 13.09
CA GLY A 182 -2.48 -24.28 14.52
C GLY A 182 -2.46 -23.02 15.40
N ARG A 183 -2.14 -21.82 14.93
CA ARG A 183 -2.31 -20.57 15.72
C ARG A 183 -2.84 -19.40 14.89
N ARG A 184 -4.09 -18.99 15.13
CA ARG A 184 -4.64 -17.71 14.65
C ARG A 184 -3.98 -16.60 15.48
N HIS A 185 -3.28 -15.66 14.84
CA HIS A 185 -2.75 -14.48 15.51
C HIS A 185 -3.73 -13.32 15.35
N GLU A 186 -4.31 -12.86 16.46
CA GLU A 186 -5.08 -11.62 16.54
C GLU A 186 -4.14 -10.42 16.31
N LEU A 187 -4.31 -9.75 15.18
CA LEU A 187 -3.92 -8.34 15.08
C LEU A 187 -4.91 -7.56 15.95
N ARG A 188 -4.48 -7.12 17.14
CA ARG A 188 -5.31 -6.30 18.05
C ARG A 188 -5.68 -4.92 17.50
N ARG A 189 -5.26 -4.57 16.28
CA ARG A 189 -5.51 -3.24 15.70
C ARG A 189 -6.07 -3.37 14.30
N PRO A 190 -7.27 -2.83 14.06
CA PRO A 190 -7.91 -2.89 12.76
C PRO A 190 -7.16 -2.02 11.75
N LEU A 191 -6.92 -2.58 10.57
CA LEU A 191 -6.30 -1.90 9.43
C LEU A 191 -7.38 -1.42 8.46
N HIS A 192 -7.31 -0.17 8.00
CA HIS A 192 -8.16 0.31 6.92
C HIS A 192 -7.44 0.22 5.56
N CYS A 193 -8.10 -0.38 4.56
CA CYS A 193 -7.58 -0.57 3.21
C CYS A 193 -8.62 -0.29 2.10
N ARG A 194 -8.13 0.19 0.95
CA ARG A 194 -8.91 0.35 -0.29
C ARG A 194 -8.92 -0.98 -1.08
N ARG A 195 -9.99 -1.28 -1.81
CA ARG A 195 -10.18 -2.54 -2.57
C ARG A 195 -9.20 -2.83 -3.74
N PRO A 196 -8.65 -1.87 -4.52
CA PRO A 196 -7.70 -2.20 -5.57
C PRO A 196 -6.38 -2.75 -4.98
N GLY A 197 -5.72 -3.66 -5.70
CA GLY A 197 -4.50 -4.33 -5.24
C GLY A 197 -4.72 -5.63 -4.46
N GLY A 198 -3.64 -6.11 -3.82
CA GLY A 198 -3.62 -7.34 -3.01
C GLY A 198 -4.02 -7.16 -1.54
N MET A 199 -4.57 -6.00 -1.16
CA MET A 199 -5.03 -5.77 0.22
C MET A 199 -6.21 -6.67 0.63
N PRO A 200 -7.22 -6.93 -0.23
CA PRO A 200 -8.30 -7.86 0.12
C PRO A 200 -7.83 -9.30 0.37
N GLU A 201 -6.69 -9.71 -0.18
CA GLU A 201 -6.11 -11.06 0.03
C GLU A 201 -5.42 -11.19 1.40
N ILE A 202 -5.08 -10.06 2.02
CA ILE A 202 -4.40 -9.98 3.31
C ILE A 202 -5.36 -9.66 4.46
N VAL A 203 -6.31 -8.77 4.18
CA VAL A 203 -7.22 -8.22 5.19
C VAL A 203 -8.51 -9.03 5.16
N ASP A 204 -8.75 -9.74 6.25
CA ASP A 204 -10.01 -10.42 6.52
C ASP A 204 -10.98 -9.36 7.09
N HIS A 205 -11.92 -8.93 6.24
CA HIS A 205 -12.82 -7.81 6.53
C HIS A 205 -13.65 -8.10 7.79
N GLY A 206 -13.62 -7.19 8.76
CA GLY A 206 -14.28 -7.33 10.05
C GLY A 206 -13.50 -8.17 11.08
N VAL A 207 -12.41 -8.85 10.69
CA VAL A 207 -11.59 -9.67 11.59
C VAL A 207 -10.28 -8.98 11.94
N ASN A 208 -9.47 -8.62 10.94
CA ASN A 208 -8.16 -7.97 11.17
C ASN A 208 -8.08 -6.57 10.55
N GLY A 209 -9.18 -6.09 9.95
CA GLY A 209 -9.29 -4.76 9.38
C GLY A 209 -10.60 -4.54 8.63
N LEU A 210 -10.75 -3.36 8.05
CA LEU A 210 -11.86 -2.99 7.17
C LEU A 210 -11.32 -2.75 5.77
N VAL A 211 -11.85 -3.50 4.81
CA VAL A 211 -11.70 -3.26 3.37
C VAL A 211 -12.90 -2.43 2.91
N LEU A 212 -12.66 -1.22 2.40
CA LEU A 212 -13.72 -0.40 1.82
C LEU A 212 -13.77 -0.53 0.30
N GLU A 213 -14.98 -0.63 -0.21
CA GLU A 213 -15.32 -0.61 -1.63
C GLU A 213 -14.96 0.74 -2.27
N GLU A 214 -15.36 1.83 -1.60
CA GLU A 214 -15.09 3.20 -1.99
C GLU A 214 -14.30 3.93 -0.90
N THR A 215 -13.48 4.89 -1.31
CA THR A 215 -12.76 5.77 -0.38
C THR A 215 -13.24 7.20 -0.57
N THR A 216 -14.50 7.42 -0.25
CA THR A 216 -15.05 8.78 -0.10
C THR A 216 -14.68 9.31 1.30
N PRO A 217 -14.67 10.63 1.51
CA PRO A 217 -14.48 11.20 2.85
C PRO A 217 -15.45 10.62 3.88
N ASP A 218 -16.71 10.41 3.50
CA ASP A 218 -17.77 9.91 4.39
C ASP A 218 -17.55 8.44 4.76
N THR A 219 -17.34 7.56 3.77
CA THR A 219 -17.07 6.14 4.02
C THR A 219 -15.78 5.93 4.84
N LEU A 220 -14.77 6.78 4.62
CA LEU A 220 -13.55 6.76 5.43
C LEU A 220 -13.81 7.24 6.85
N ALA A 221 -14.60 8.31 7.04
CA ALA A 221 -14.96 8.82 8.35
C ALA A 221 -15.78 7.80 9.14
N GLU A 222 -16.79 7.18 8.52
CA GLU A 222 -17.59 6.11 9.12
C GLU A 222 -16.73 4.91 9.53
N ALA A 223 -15.82 4.48 8.66
CA ALA A 223 -14.89 3.40 9.00
C ALA A 223 -13.99 3.79 10.19
N ILE A 224 -13.45 5.02 10.21
CA ILE A 224 -12.64 5.49 11.34
C ILE A 224 -13.46 5.53 12.63
N VAL A 225 -14.68 6.07 12.59
CA VAL A 225 -15.58 6.13 13.75
C VAL A 225 -15.92 4.72 14.24
N SER A 226 -16.21 3.78 13.35
CA SER A 226 -16.46 2.37 13.70
C SER A 226 -15.27 1.73 14.42
N LEU A 227 -14.03 2.02 13.96
CA LEU A 227 -12.81 1.50 14.58
C LEU A 227 -12.43 2.18 15.90
N LEU A 228 -12.83 3.45 16.08
CA LEU A 228 -12.58 4.24 17.29
C LEU A 228 -13.75 4.18 18.29
N GLY A 229 -14.89 3.63 17.89
CA GLY A 229 -16.07 3.49 18.72
C GLY A 229 -15.76 2.69 19.99
N PRO A 230 -16.55 2.87 21.07
CA PRO A 230 -16.32 2.15 22.31
C PRO A 230 -16.33 0.66 21.99
N CYS A 231 -15.17 0.01 22.14
CA CYS A 231 -15.10 -1.44 22.12
C CYS A 231 -16.16 -1.92 23.11
N ALA A 232 -17.18 -2.61 22.62
CA ALA A 232 -18.16 -3.26 23.48
C ALA A 232 -17.37 -4.09 24.49
N ALA A 233 -17.48 -3.71 25.76
CA ALA A 233 -16.71 -4.25 26.87
C ALA A 233 -17.07 -5.71 27.15
#